data_AF-Q4FUW7-F1
#
_entry.id   AF-Q4FUW7-F1
#
_cell.length_a   1.000
_cell.length_b   1.000
_cell.length_c   1.000
_cell.angle_alpha   90.00
_cell.angle_beta   90.00
_cell.angle_gamma   90.00
#
_symmetry.space_group_name_H-M   'P 1'
#
loop_
_entity.id
_entity.type
_entity.pdbx_description
1 polymer ?
#
loop_
_entity_poly.entity_id
_entity_poly.type
_entity_poly.pdbx_seq_one_letter_code
_entity_poly.pdbx_strand_id
1 'polypeptide(L)'
;MQLSLEKLPVSERMVLIEQLWDSIISDSKSLKDIERITLTSSQEKLVELLDKRLSEYAENKFYHRFEMEKMMGSRGIQILCHFTPINNLESILNNGLYPRDYIDENLPDAIWTDDGRFEGMKNGVCLSISFPNHQMFYRKRMQLKDIESWAVIVLDARKVILNHDCAFFQTNSAFGDYRNKSLSEFMTSNAFFSLFEEKVETRNGVVTRQDYLTDEFPTDVQAEVVVFDHIPPDSIEACYLQSEKYLKYFEEKFSKFTFIEDSNDNSAFGKRE
;
A
#
# COMPACT_ATOMS: atom_id res chain seq x y z
N MET A 1 29.05 7.05 26.80
CA MET A 1 27.65 7.51 26.93
C MET A 1 26.76 6.39 26.45
N GLN A 2 26.21 5.60 27.37
CA GLN A 2 25.35 4.45 27.06
C GLN A 2 24.00 5.00 26.57
N LEU A 3 23.83 5.14 25.25
CA LEU A 3 22.49 5.26 24.69
C LEU A 3 21.80 3.92 24.92
N SER A 4 20.75 3.93 25.74
CA SER A 4 19.86 2.79 25.92
C SER A 4 19.19 2.49 24.58
N LEU A 5 19.70 1.47 23.86
CA LEU A 5 19.13 0.95 22.62
C LEU A 5 17.63 0.65 22.78
N GLU A 6 17.17 0.35 24.00
CA GLU A 6 15.77 0.08 24.32
C GLU A 6 14.84 1.26 24.05
N LYS A 7 15.35 2.50 24.06
CA LYS A 7 14.58 3.72 23.83
C LYS A 7 14.45 4.15 22.37
N LEU A 8 15.14 3.47 21.45
CA LEU A 8 15.07 3.78 20.03
C LEU A 8 13.89 3.04 19.34
N PRO A 9 13.24 3.66 18.35
CA PRO A 9 12.28 3.00 17.46
C PRO A 9 12.85 1.71 16.83
N VAL A 10 11.98 0.77 16.50
CA VAL A 10 12.39 -0.54 15.93
C VAL A 10 13.19 -0.37 14.64
N SER A 11 12.79 0.53 13.75
CA SER A 11 13.50 0.83 12.51
C SER A 11 14.94 1.32 12.74
N GLU A 12 15.14 2.26 13.66
CA GLU A 12 16.47 2.78 14.01
C GLU A 12 17.35 1.71 14.66
N ARG A 13 16.76 0.82 15.47
CA ARG A 13 17.47 -0.34 16.01
C ARG A 13 17.89 -1.33 14.92
N MET A 14 17.04 -1.59 13.93
CA MET A 14 17.36 -2.48 12.81
C MET A 14 18.53 -1.95 11.98
N VAL A 15 18.57 -0.64 11.71
CA VAL A 15 19.73 0.01 11.05
C VAL A 15 21.01 -0.13 11.88
N LEU A 16 20.92 0.05 13.20
CA LEU A 16 22.05 -0.17 14.11
C LEU A 16 22.50 -1.64 14.15
N ILE A 17 21.56 -2.58 14.06
CA ILE A 17 21.84 -4.02 13.98
C ILE A 17 22.50 -4.36 12.66
N GLU A 18 22.04 -3.83 11.52
CA GLU A 18 22.67 -3.99 10.22
C GLU A 18 24.09 -3.39 10.21
N GLN A 19 24.30 -2.21 10.77
CA GLN A 19 25.63 -1.60 10.91
C GLN A 19 26.56 -2.42 11.82
N LEU A 20 26.04 -2.99 12.91
CA LEU A 20 26.77 -3.93 13.76
C LEU A 20 27.10 -5.22 13.00
N TRP A 21 26.15 -5.72 12.21
CA TRP A 21 26.31 -6.93 11.41
C TRP A 21 27.35 -6.73 10.30
N ASP A 22 27.31 -5.59 9.60
CA ASP A 22 28.30 -5.19 8.59
C ASP A 22 29.69 -4.99 9.21
N SER A 23 29.77 -4.44 10.42
CA SER A 23 31.04 -4.35 11.17
C SER A 23 31.61 -5.73 11.48
N ILE A 24 30.77 -6.66 11.93
CA ILE A 24 31.16 -8.05 12.24
C ILE A 24 31.57 -8.79 10.95
N ILE A 25 30.86 -8.56 9.85
CA ILE A 25 31.14 -9.16 8.54
C ILE A 25 32.44 -8.59 7.95
N SER A 26 32.70 -7.28 8.09
CA SER A 26 33.90 -6.62 7.54
C SER A 26 35.21 -7.14 8.15
N ASP A 27 35.16 -7.63 9.39
CA ASP A 27 36.28 -8.27 10.07
C ASP A 27 36.46 -9.75 9.68
N SER A 28 35.49 -10.36 8.99
CA SER A 28 35.49 -11.77 8.57
C SER A 28 35.77 -11.91 7.07
N LYS A 29 36.90 -12.55 6.71
CA LYS A 29 37.31 -12.70 5.30
C LYS A 29 36.54 -13.77 4.51
N SER A 30 35.68 -14.59 5.12
CA SER A 30 34.76 -15.50 4.42
C SER A 30 33.57 -15.96 5.27
N LEU A 31 32.45 -16.34 4.62
CA LEU A 31 31.25 -16.94 5.23
C LEU A 31 31.55 -18.19 6.11
N LYS A 32 32.64 -18.93 5.84
CA LYS A 32 33.05 -20.11 6.64
C LYS A 32 33.71 -19.74 7.97
N ASP A 33 34.16 -18.50 8.13
CA ASP A 33 34.77 -18.02 9.36
C ASP A 33 33.73 -17.49 10.36
N ILE A 34 32.51 -17.20 9.91
CA ILE A 34 31.39 -16.73 10.74
C ILE A 34 30.99 -17.77 11.79
N GLU A 35 30.96 -19.06 11.43
CA GLU A 35 30.67 -20.17 12.36
C GLU A 35 31.72 -20.32 13.48
N ARG A 36 32.88 -19.65 13.38
CA ARG A 36 33.99 -19.75 14.35
C ARG A 36 34.20 -18.49 15.18
N ILE A 37 33.38 -17.46 14.98
CA ILE A 37 33.48 -16.22 15.75
C ILE A 37 33.10 -16.53 17.19
N THR A 38 34.07 -16.40 18.10
CA THR A 38 33.81 -16.54 19.54
C THR A 38 33.22 -15.24 20.05
N LEU A 39 31.95 -15.25 20.42
CA LEU A 39 31.26 -14.10 20.99
C LEU A 39 31.60 -13.97 22.47
N THR A 40 31.66 -12.72 22.95
CA THR A 40 31.66 -12.46 24.39
C THR A 40 30.28 -12.77 24.98
N SER A 41 30.19 -13.06 26.28
CA SER A 41 28.89 -13.33 26.94
C SER A 41 27.87 -12.18 26.80
N SER A 42 28.34 -10.94 26.63
CA SER A 42 27.47 -9.79 26.33
C SER A 42 26.92 -9.82 24.90
N GLN A 43 27.72 -10.26 23.93
CA GLN A 43 27.30 -10.44 22.54
C GLN A 43 26.34 -11.64 22.40
N GLU A 44 26.60 -12.75 23.08
CA GLU A 44 25.71 -13.92 23.10
C GLU A 44 24.30 -13.54 23.60
N LYS A 45 24.23 -12.78 24.71
CA LYS A 45 22.96 -12.28 25.25
C LYS A 45 22.23 -11.33 24.30
N LEU A 46 22.95 -10.52 23.52
CA LEU A 46 22.36 -9.66 22.50
C LEU A 46 21.77 -10.49 21.35
N VAL A 47 22.49 -11.50 20.87
CA VAL A 47 22.00 -12.42 19.83
C VAL A 47 20.72 -13.14 20.28
N GLU A 48 20.69 -13.66 21.51
CA GLU A 48 19.48 -14.30 22.07
C GLU A 48 18.27 -13.35 22.14
N LEU A 49 18.49 -12.10 22.58
CA LEU A 49 17.43 -11.09 22.62
C LEU A 49 16.93 -10.70 21.22
N LEU A 50 17.82 -10.67 20.23
CA LEU A 50 17.47 -10.40 18.84
C LEU A 50 16.66 -11.55 18.23
N ASP A 51 17.08 -12.79 18.44
CA ASP A 51 16.38 -13.98 17.95
C ASP A 51 14.96 -14.07 18.52
N LYS A 52 14.81 -13.81 19.83
CA LYS A 52 13.51 -13.75 20.48
C LYS A 52 12.63 -12.65 19.88
N ARG A 53 13.15 -11.45 19.66
CA ARG A 53 12.39 -10.33 19.07
C ARG A 53 12.04 -10.55 17.61
N LEU A 54 12.94 -11.15 16.83
CA LEU A 54 12.68 -11.53 15.44
C LEU A 54 11.58 -12.59 15.38
N SER A 55 11.61 -13.57 16.29
CA SER A 55 10.54 -14.57 16.43
C SER A 55 9.21 -13.92 16.78
N GLU A 56 9.17 -13.05 17.80
CA GLU A 56 7.95 -12.29 18.16
C GLU A 56 7.46 -11.41 17.01
N TYR A 57 8.35 -10.76 16.26
CA TYR A 57 8.00 -9.96 15.09
C TYR A 57 7.41 -10.82 13.97
N ALA A 58 8.04 -11.96 13.67
CA ALA A 58 7.57 -12.90 12.66
C ALA A 58 6.20 -13.49 13.02
N GLU A 59 6.01 -13.88 14.28
CA GLU A 59 4.72 -14.36 14.80
C GLU A 59 3.63 -13.28 14.68
N ASN A 60 3.92 -12.04 15.07
CA ASN A 60 2.98 -10.92 14.94
C ASN A 60 2.65 -10.62 13.47
N LYS A 61 3.65 -10.61 12.59
CA LYS A 61 3.45 -10.40 11.14
C LYS A 61 2.62 -11.52 10.52
N PHE A 62 2.88 -12.77 10.90
CA PHE A 62 2.08 -13.93 10.50
C PHE A 62 0.64 -13.81 11.00
N TYR A 63 0.43 -13.48 12.27
CA TYR A 63 -0.90 -13.30 12.86
C TYR A 63 -1.71 -12.25 12.10
N HIS A 64 -1.14 -11.06 11.86
CA HIS A 64 -1.84 -10.02 11.10
C HIS A 64 -2.17 -10.46 9.67
N ARG A 65 -1.24 -11.11 8.96
CA ARG A 65 -1.50 -11.63 7.60
C ARG A 65 -2.61 -12.66 7.59
N PHE A 66 -2.59 -13.61 8.53
CA PHE A 66 -3.62 -14.63 8.65
C PHE A 66 -5.01 -14.04 8.92
N GLU A 67 -5.11 -13.10 9.86
CA GLU A 67 -6.37 -12.43 10.20
C GLU A 67 -6.89 -11.56 9.03
N MET A 68 -6.00 -10.87 8.31
CA MET A 68 -6.36 -10.12 7.10
C MET A 68 -6.85 -11.06 6.00
N GLU A 69 -6.15 -12.16 5.71
CA GLU A 69 -6.56 -13.13 4.69
C GLU A 69 -7.95 -13.72 4.98
N LYS A 70 -8.21 -14.08 6.24
CA LYS A 70 -9.50 -14.58 6.69
C LYS A 70 -10.61 -13.55 6.48
N MET A 71 -10.37 -12.30 6.87
CA MET A 71 -11.32 -11.21 6.69
C MET A 71 -11.63 -10.98 5.21
N MET A 72 -10.59 -10.92 4.37
CA MET A 72 -10.74 -10.79 2.91
C MET A 72 -11.60 -11.91 2.33
N GLY A 73 -11.34 -13.15 2.74
CA GLY A 73 -12.14 -14.31 2.34
C GLY A 73 -13.61 -14.20 2.79
N SER A 74 -13.85 -13.80 4.03
CA SER A 74 -15.21 -13.68 4.58
C SER A 74 -16.03 -12.55 3.95
N ARG A 75 -15.38 -11.46 3.56
CA ARG A 75 -16.01 -10.26 2.99
C ARG A 75 -16.05 -10.27 1.47
N GLY A 76 -15.42 -11.24 0.80
CA GLY A 76 -15.33 -11.24 -0.66
C GLY A 76 -14.43 -10.14 -1.23
N ILE A 77 -13.44 -9.67 -0.47
CA ILE A 77 -12.50 -8.64 -0.94
C ILE A 77 -11.51 -9.29 -1.89
N GLN A 78 -11.69 -9.02 -3.18
CA GLN A 78 -10.88 -9.60 -4.26
C GLN A 78 -9.93 -8.58 -4.87
N ILE A 79 -10.36 -7.32 -4.95
CA ILE A 79 -9.65 -6.31 -5.74
C ILE A 79 -9.32 -5.04 -4.95
N LEU A 80 -8.21 -4.43 -5.33
CA LEU A 80 -7.90 -3.04 -5.03
C LEU A 80 -7.93 -2.22 -6.33
N CYS A 81 -8.22 -0.94 -6.21
CA CYS A 81 -8.34 -0.04 -7.34
C CYS A 81 -7.35 1.13 -7.24
N HIS A 82 -6.74 1.48 -8.37
CA HIS A 82 -5.92 2.68 -8.51
C HIS A 82 -6.33 3.44 -9.77
N PHE A 83 -6.75 4.69 -9.64
CA PHE A 83 -7.03 5.52 -10.81
C PHE A 83 -5.84 6.40 -11.16
N THR A 84 -5.57 6.56 -12.45
CA THR A 84 -4.40 7.31 -12.94
C THR A 84 -4.68 7.93 -14.32
N PRO A 85 -4.03 9.06 -14.69
CA PRO A 85 -4.04 9.57 -16.05
C PRO A 85 -3.57 8.52 -17.04
N ILE A 86 -4.18 8.50 -18.23
CA ILE A 86 -3.85 7.49 -19.25
C ILE A 86 -2.36 7.52 -19.66
N ASN A 87 -1.73 8.69 -19.58
CA ASN A 87 -0.30 8.90 -19.86
C ASN A 87 0.62 8.07 -18.97
N ASN A 88 0.19 7.76 -17.74
CA ASN A 88 1.00 6.98 -16.80
C ASN A 88 0.86 5.47 -17.03
N LEU A 89 -0.23 5.03 -17.68
CA LEU A 89 -0.60 3.62 -17.75
C LEU A 89 0.50 2.78 -18.41
N GLU A 90 1.10 3.26 -19.49
CA GLU A 90 2.18 2.54 -20.18
C GLU A 90 3.38 2.26 -19.25
N SER A 91 3.80 3.25 -18.46
CA SER A 91 4.90 3.08 -17.51
C SER A 91 4.51 2.08 -16.41
N ILE A 92 3.27 2.17 -15.93
CA ILE A 92 2.76 1.28 -14.88
C ILE A 92 2.67 -0.18 -15.36
N LEU A 93 2.24 -0.42 -16.60
CA LEU A 93 2.15 -1.77 -17.16
C LEU A 93 3.53 -2.40 -17.38
N ASN A 94 4.55 -1.59 -17.67
CA ASN A 94 5.93 -2.05 -17.82
C ASN A 94 6.58 -2.30 -16.46
N ASN A 95 6.43 -1.34 -15.55
CA ASN A 95 7.28 -1.25 -14.37
C ASN A 95 6.55 -1.51 -13.06
N GLY A 96 5.23 -1.47 -13.01
CA GLY A 96 4.42 -1.57 -11.80
C GLY A 96 4.07 -0.20 -11.20
N LEU A 97 3.47 -0.19 -10.02
CA LEU A 97 3.18 1.04 -9.29
C LEU A 97 4.30 1.32 -8.30
N TYR A 98 4.97 2.45 -8.48
CA TYR A 98 6.01 2.88 -7.55
C TYR A 98 5.47 3.82 -6.47
N PRO A 99 6.05 3.78 -5.27
CA PRO A 99 5.95 4.84 -4.29
C PRO A 99 6.32 6.21 -4.87
N ARG A 100 5.73 7.25 -4.27
CA ARG A 100 5.79 8.62 -4.81
C ARG A 100 7.20 9.22 -4.79
N ASP A 101 7.97 8.97 -3.74
CA ASP A 101 9.39 9.32 -3.62
C ASP A 101 10.22 8.76 -4.79
N TYR A 102 10.05 7.48 -5.13
CA TYR A 102 10.74 6.88 -6.26
C TYR A 102 10.36 7.56 -7.58
N ILE A 103 9.08 7.83 -7.79
CA ILE A 103 8.60 8.46 -9.03
C ILE A 103 9.15 9.91 -9.14
N ASP A 104 9.14 10.69 -8.04
CA ASP A 104 9.68 12.06 -8.01
C ASP A 104 11.18 12.10 -8.40
N GLU A 105 11.95 11.06 -8.03
CA GLU A 105 13.37 10.97 -8.33
C GLU A 105 13.69 10.36 -9.70
N ASN A 106 12.88 9.42 -10.19
CA ASN A 106 13.25 8.54 -11.31
C ASN A 106 12.33 8.63 -12.54
N LEU A 107 11.15 9.24 -12.42
CA LEU A 107 10.14 9.27 -13.48
C LEU A 107 9.64 10.71 -13.72
N PRO A 108 10.45 11.57 -14.38
CA PRO A 108 10.15 13.00 -14.55
C PRO A 108 8.91 13.28 -15.39
N ASP A 109 8.49 12.33 -16.24
CA ASP A 109 7.32 12.45 -17.12
C ASP A 109 6.01 11.99 -16.44
N ALA A 110 6.06 11.50 -15.20
CA ALA A 110 4.87 11.04 -14.49
C ALA A 110 3.91 12.19 -14.18
N ILE A 111 2.65 12.03 -14.54
CA ILE A 111 1.61 13.02 -14.27
C ILE A 111 1.02 12.78 -12.89
N TRP A 112 1.10 13.80 -12.04
CA TRP A 112 0.56 13.76 -10.70
C TRP A 112 -0.92 14.10 -10.66
N THR A 113 -1.67 13.29 -9.92
CA THR A 113 -3.06 13.58 -9.60
C THR A 113 -3.20 14.41 -8.33
N ASP A 114 -2.18 14.46 -7.47
CA ASP A 114 -2.25 15.10 -6.16
C ASP A 114 -1.11 16.08 -5.92
N ASP A 115 -1.48 17.27 -5.43
CA ASP A 115 -0.63 18.44 -5.22
C ASP A 115 -0.14 18.58 -3.77
N GLY A 116 -0.70 17.80 -2.82
CA GLY A 116 -0.32 17.89 -1.41
C GLY A 116 -0.51 16.58 -0.65
N ARG A 117 0.58 15.81 -0.52
CA ARG A 117 0.65 14.68 0.43
C ARG A 117 1.45 15.05 1.67
N PHE A 118 1.02 14.49 2.79
CA PHE A 118 1.60 14.68 4.11
C PHE A 118 3.00 14.09 4.11
N GLU A 119 3.98 14.76 4.73
CA GLU A 119 5.40 14.37 4.62
C GLU A 119 5.70 12.91 5.03
N GLY A 120 4.91 12.31 5.92
CA GLY A 120 5.04 10.89 6.31
C GLY A 120 4.33 9.87 5.40
N MET A 121 3.59 10.33 4.39
CA MET A 121 2.81 9.50 3.44
C MET A 121 3.28 9.67 1.99
N LYS A 122 4.39 10.38 1.79
CA LYS A 122 5.01 10.59 0.48
C LYS A 122 5.66 9.30 -0.07
N ASN A 123 5.70 8.22 0.71
CA ASN A 123 6.41 6.99 0.33
C ASN A 123 5.43 5.84 0.04
N GLY A 124 4.18 6.13 -0.32
CA GLY A 124 3.15 5.09 -0.48
C GLY A 124 2.31 5.17 -1.76
N VAL A 125 1.96 4.00 -2.29
CA VAL A 125 0.96 3.82 -3.34
C VAL A 125 -0.43 3.78 -2.69
N CYS A 126 -1.29 4.70 -3.14
CA CYS A 126 -2.64 4.88 -2.62
C CYS A 126 -3.66 4.04 -3.42
N LEU A 127 -4.39 3.17 -2.74
CA LEU A 127 -5.33 2.24 -3.33
C LEU A 127 -6.71 2.32 -2.64
N SER A 128 -7.77 2.16 -3.41
CA SER A 128 -9.14 1.99 -2.90
C SER A 128 -9.52 0.52 -2.81
N ILE A 129 -10.40 0.14 -1.89
CA ILE A 129 -10.85 -1.25 -1.70
C ILE A 129 -12.12 -1.50 -2.51
N SER A 130 -12.12 -2.54 -3.33
CA SER A 130 -13.27 -3.07 -4.10
C SER A 130 -13.88 -2.13 -5.15
N PHE A 131 -13.77 -0.81 -5.00
CA PHE A 131 -14.21 0.19 -5.97
C PHE A 131 -13.34 1.44 -5.84
N PRO A 132 -13.11 2.20 -6.93
CA PRO A 132 -12.38 3.45 -6.85
C PRO A 132 -13.02 4.42 -5.87
N ASN A 133 -12.22 5.23 -5.17
CA ASN A 133 -12.72 6.40 -4.45
C ASN A 133 -13.33 7.40 -5.44
N HIS A 134 -14.60 7.19 -5.80
CA HIS A 134 -15.27 7.90 -6.88
C HIS A 134 -15.42 9.40 -6.59
N GLN A 135 -15.51 9.78 -5.31
CA GLN A 135 -15.57 11.19 -4.90
C GLN A 135 -14.25 11.90 -5.23
N MET A 136 -13.12 11.28 -4.88
CA MET A 136 -11.80 11.81 -5.21
C MET A 136 -11.56 11.74 -6.72
N PHE A 137 -11.87 10.62 -7.35
CA PHE A 137 -11.65 10.41 -8.78
C PHE A 137 -12.42 11.43 -9.62
N TYR A 138 -13.73 11.62 -9.37
CA TYR A 138 -14.54 12.63 -10.04
C TYR A 138 -13.92 14.03 -9.90
N ARG A 139 -13.55 14.43 -8.68
CA ARG A 139 -12.90 15.72 -8.43
C ARG A 139 -11.62 15.90 -9.26
N LYS A 140 -10.74 14.89 -9.27
CA LYS A 140 -9.47 14.97 -10.02
C LYS A 140 -9.71 15.08 -11.53
N ARG A 141 -10.66 14.33 -12.09
CA ARG A 141 -11.05 14.45 -13.51
C ARG A 141 -11.60 15.83 -13.86
N MET A 142 -12.30 16.49 -12.94
CA MET A 142 -12.82 17.84 -13.16
C MET A 142 -11.75 18.95 -13.04
N GLN A 143 -10.73 18.71 -12.21
CA GLN A 143 -9.63 19.67 -11.97
C GLN A 143 -8.56 19.60 -13.07
N LEU A 144 -8.18 18.40 -13.50
CA LEU A 144 -7.09 18.17 -14.45
C LEU A 144 -7.64 18.04 -15.88
N LYS A 145 -8.09 19.17 -16.44
CA LYS A 145 -8.76 19.22 -17.75
C LYS A 145 -7.84 18.95 -18.95
N ASP A 146 -6.53 19.08 -18.76
CA ASP A 146 -5.53 18.82 -19.80
C ASP A 146 -5.26 17.31 -20.00
N ILE A 147 -5.83 16.47 -19.13
CA ILE A 147 -5.72 15.00 -19.24
C ILE A 147 -6.78 14.47 -20.21
N GLU A 148 -6.32 13.92 -21.34
CA GLU A 148 -7.21 13.43 -22.41
C GLU A 148 -8.08 12.26 -21.94
N SER A 149 -7.55 11.36 -21.12
CA SER A 149 -8.28 10.20 -20.61
C SER A 149 -7.65 9.65 -19.33
N TRP A 150 -8.34 8.72 -18.70
CA TRP A 150 -7.98 8.12 -17.42
C TRP A 150 -8.09 6.61 -17.52
N ALA A 151 -7.39 5.91 -16.62
CA ALA A 151 -7.48 4.48 -16.44
C ALA A 151 -7.82 4.16 -14.98
N VAL A 152 -8.59 3.10 -14.77
CA VAL A 152 -8.74 2.46 -13.46
C VAL A 152 -8.05 1.10 -13.52
N ILE A 153 -6.98 0.97 -12.76
CA ILE A 153 -6.21 -0.26 -12.61
C ILE A 153 -6.83 -1.09 -11.49
N VAL A 154 -7.05 -2.37 -11.78
CA VAL A 154 -7.51 -3.38 -10.83
C VAL A 154 -6.32 -4.24 -10.44
N LEU A 155 -6.10 -4.37 -9.13
CA LEU A 155 -5.03 -5.16 -8.54
C LEU A 155 -5.62 -6.32 -7.74
N ASP A 156 -4.94 -7.47 -7.76
CA ASP A 156 -5.23 -8.61 -6.88
C ASP A 156 -5.01 -8.17 -5.42
N ALA A 157 -6.09 -8.06 -4.65
CA ALA A 157 -6.01 -7.56 -3.29
C ALA A 157 -5.16 -8.47 -2.40
N ARG A 158 -5.17 -9.79 -2.62
CA ARG A 158 -4.43 -10.75 -1.79
C ARG A 158 -2.94 -10.64 -2.06
N LYS A 159 -2.54 -10.57 -3.32
CA LYS A 159 -1.12 -10.36 -3.69
C LYS A 159 -0.60 -9.06 -3.08
N VAL A 160 -1.39 -8.00 -3.09
CA VAL A 160 -0.97 -6.70 -2.55
C VAL A 160 -0.92 -6.70 -1.02
N ILE A 161 -2.05 -7.00 -0.35
CA ILE A 161 -2.18 -6.85 1.10
C ILE A 161 -1.31 -7.86 1.87
N LEU A 162 -1.13 -9.08 1.37
CA LEU A 162 -0.42 -10.12 2.11
C LEU A 162 1.09 -10.09 1.89
N ASN A 163 1.57 -9.49 0.80
CA ASN A 163 3.01 -9.49 0.47
C ASN A 163 3.70 -8.18 0.79
N HIS A 164 2.98 -7.06 0.92
CA HIS A 164 3.56 -5.76 1.20
C HIS A 164 3.20 -5.24 2.60
N ASP A 165 3.96 -4.25 3.05
CA ASP A 165 3.65 -3.50 4.26
C ASP A 165 2.61 -2.43 3.91
N CYS A 166 1.42 -2.56 4.49
CA CYS A 166 0.27 -1.71 4.20
C CYS A 166 -0.18 -0.94 5.46
N ALA A 167 -0.61 0.30 5.29
CA ALA A 167 -1.42 1.04 6.26
C ALA A 167 -2.86 1.17 5.79
N PHE A 168 -3.79 1.08 6.74
CA PHE A 168 -5.23 1.08 6.50
C PHE A 168 -5.88 2.30 7.16
N PHE A 169 -6.57 3.11 6.38
CA PHE A 169 -7.22 4.33 6.83
C PHE A 169 -8.72 4.27 6.57
N GLN A 170 -9.52 4.49 7.62
CA GLN A 170 -10.99 4.41 7.55
C GLN A 170 -11.59 5.47 6.61
N THR A 171 -10.90 6.59 6.40
CA THR A 171 -11.22 7.61 5.41
C THR A 171 -9.95 7.97 4.63
N ASN A 172 -9.98 9.06 3.86
CA ASN A 172 -8.81 9.53 3.13
C ASN A 172 -7.62 9.70 4.09
N SER A 173 -6.47 9.14 3.72
CA SER A 173 -5.28 9.18 4.59
C SER A 173 -4.72 10.59 4.83
N ALA A 174 -5.12 11.56 3.99
CA ALA A 174 -4.91 12.98 4.21
C ALA A 174 -5.85 13.58 5.28
N PHE A 175 -6.53 12.77 6.09
CA PHE A 175 -7.32 13.26 7.21
C PHE A 175 -6.42 13.67 8.38
N GLY A 176 -6.62 14.90 8.88
CA GLY A 176 -5.72 15.55 9.84
C GLY A 176 -5.50 14.78 11.14
N ASP A 177 -6.49 14.01 11.59
CA ASP A 177 -6.43 13.27 12.86
C ASP A 177 -5.45 12.10 12.83
N TYR A 178 -5.05 11.65 11.64
CA TYR A 178 -4.00 10.64 11.50
C TYR A 178 -2.59 11.20 11.74
N ARG A 179 -2.39 12.53 11.66
CA ARG A 179 -1.08 13.18 11.83
C ARG A 179 -0.47 12.99 13.23
N ASN A 180 -1.31 12.77 14.24
CA ASN A 180 -0.88 12.70 15.64
C ASN A 180 -0.70 11.25 16.13
N LYS A 181 -0.91 10.25 15.27
CA LYS A 181 -0.81 8.81 15.59
C LYS A 181 0.43 8.20 14.95
N SER A 182 0.95 7.11 15.52
CA SER A 182 2.09 6.43 14.91
C SER A 182 1.64 5.58 13.72
N LEU A 183 2.44 5.56 12.65
CA LEU A 183 2.09 4.80 11.43
C LEU A 183 1.79 3.32 11.72
N SER A 184 2.52 2.73 12.67
CA SER A 184 2.35 1.34 13.10
C SER A 184 0.93 1.02 13.60
N GLU A 185 0.17 1.99 14.10
CA GLU A 185 -1.23 1.79 14.51
C GLU A 185 -2.12 1.41 13.32
N PHE A 186 -1.79 1.93 12.14
CA PHE A 186 -2.54 1.70 10.89
C PHE A 186 -2.08 0.46 10.14
N MET A 187 -0.97 -0.17 10.54
CA MET A 187 -0.37 -1.32 9.84
C MET A 187 -0.76 -2.67 10.49
N THR A 188 -1.93 -2.72 11.11
CA THR A 188 -2.41 -3.90 11.85
C THR A 188 -3.66 -4.48 11.20
N SER A 189 -3.94 -5.76 11.46
CA SER A 189 -5.21 -6.38 11.08
C SER A 189 -6.43 -5.65 11.68
N ASN A 190 -6.31 -5.11 12.90
CA ASN A 190 -7.37 -4.30 13.51
C ASN A 190 -7.64 -3.02 12.72
N ALA A 191 -6.60 -2.34 12.24
CA ALA A 191 -6.77 -1.18 11.37
C ALA A 191 -7.45 -1.56 10.05
N PHE A 192 -7.10 -2.70 9.46
CA PHE A 192 -7.81 -3.22 8.29
C PHE A 192 -9.29 -3.51 8.58
N PHE A 193 -9.60 -4.08 9.75
CA PHE A 193 -10.98 -4.37 10.15
C PHE A 193 -11.80 -3.11 10.37
N SER A 194 -11.15 -2.05 10.89
CA SER A 194 -11.79 -0.77 11.18
C SER A 194 -12.40 -0.10 9.94
N LEU A 195 -11.94 -0.44 8.74
CA LEU A 195 -12.49 0.07 7.47
C LEU A 195 -13.96 -0.29 7.25
N PHE A 196 -14.44 -1.32 7.95
CA PHE A 196 -15.78 -1.90 7.81
C PHE A 196 -16.65 -1.68 9.07
N GLU A 197 -16.23 -0.79 9.97
CA GLU A 197 -17.02 -0.44 11.16
C GLU A 197 -18.34 0.23 10.79
N GLU A 198 -19.36 0.06 11.63
CA GLU A 198 -20.68 0.66 11.42
C GLU A 198 -20.64 2.19 11.38
N LYS A 199 -19.66 2.81 12.05
CA LYS A 199 -19.50 4.26 12.11
C LYS A 199 -18.03 4.61 11.94
N VAL A 200 -17.74 5.48 10.99
CA VAL A 200 -16.41 6.01 10.72
C VAL A 200 -16.41 7.52 10.95
N GLU A 201 -15.45 8.02 11.73
CA GLU A 201 -15.22 9.45 11.89
C GLU A 201 -14.44 10.01 10.69
N THR A 202 -14.97 11.07 10.09
CA THR A 202 -14.35 11.75 8.95
C THR A 202 -14.24 13.25 9.22
N ARG A 203 -13.51 13.97 8.36
CA ARG A 203 -13.43 15.43 8.40
C ARG A 203 -14.78 16.13 8.34
N ASN A 204 -15.78 15.50 7.72
CA ASN A 204 -17.10 16.08 7.50
C ASN A 204 -18.15 15.55 8.47
N GLY A 205 -17.74 14.82 9.51
CA GLY A 205 -18.62 14.19 10.49
C GLY A 205 -18.57 12.66 10.44
N VAL A 206 -19.56 12.02 11.06
CA VAL A 206 -19.65 10.56 11.13
C VAL A 206 -20.35 9.99 9.91
N VAL A 207 -19.72 9.03 9.24
CA VAL A 207 -20.33 8.22 8.17
C VAL A 207 -20.81 6.91 8.78
N THR A 208 -22.08 6.58 8.58
CA THR A 208 -22.65 5.29 9.00
C THR A 208 -22.68 4.33 7.82
N ARG A 209 -22.33 3.06 8.05
CA ARG A 209 -22.44 1.99 7.05
C ARG A 209 -23.88 1.87 6.59
N GLN A 210 -24.08 1.76 5.28
CA GLN A 210 -25.41 1.70 4.67
C GLN A 210 -25.80 0.23 4.42
N ASP A 211 -27.07 -0.10 4.65
CA ASP A 211 -27.58 -1.48 4.52
C ASP A 211 -27.46 -2.06 3.10
N TYR A 212 -27.37 -1.20 2.10
CA TYR A 212 -27.20 -1.60 0.70
C TYR A 212 -25.75 -1.98 0.35
N LEU A 213 -24.77 -1.60 1.19
CA LEU A 213 -23.36 -1.88 0.91
C LEU A 213 -23.08 -3.35 1.15
N THR A 214 -22.67 -4.03 0.09
CA THR A 214 -22.11 -5.38 0.18
C THR A 214 -20.84 -5.42 1.02
N ASP A 215 -20.52 -6.61 1.55
CA ASP A 215 -19.51 -6.77 2.59
C ASP A 215 -18.08 -6.42 2.16
N GLU A 216 -17.80 -6.47 0.86
CA GLU A 216 -16.52 -6.13 0.26
C GLU A 216 -16.23 -4.63 0.26
N PHE A 217 -17.25 -3.78 0.41
CA PHE A 217 -17.07 -2.34 0.41
C PHE A 217 -16.78 -1.77 1.80
N PRO A 218 -15.79 -0.87 1.94
CA PRO A 218 -15.57 -0.15 3.18
C PRO A 218 -16.72 0.82 3.46
N THR A 219 -16.89 1.16 4.74
CA THR A 219 -17.97 2.03 5.23
C THR A 219 -17.89 3.43 4.60
N ASP A 220 -16.72 4.06 4.64
CA ASP A 220 -16.46 5.28 3.87
C ASP A 220 -15.88 4.93 2.50
N VAL A 221 -16.41 5.55 1.44
CA VAL A 221 -15.85 5.41 0.08
C VAL A 221 -14.47 6.04 -0.08
N GLN A 222 -14.06 6.88 0.88
CA GLN A 222 -12.72 7.45 0.91
C GLN A 222 -11.70 6.60 1.67
N ALA A 223 -12.10 5.45 2.23
CA ALA A 223 -11.17 4.52 2.88
C ALA A 223 -10.02 4.14 1.92
N GLU A 224 -8.83 3.99 2.49
CA GLU A 224 -7.60 3.91 1.71
C GLU A 224 -6.65 2.84 2.26
N VAL A 225 -6.05 2.09 1.34
CA VAL A 225 -4.91 1.21 1.61
C VAL A 225 -3.68 1.90 1.03
N VAL A 226 -2.67 2.11 1.87
CA VAL A 226 -1.40 2.72 1.47
C VAL A 226 -0.31 1.69 1.56
N VAL A 227 0.31 1.40 0.41
CA VAL A 227 1.36 0.39 0.27
C VAL A 227 2.71 1.09 0.21
N PHE A 228 3.62 0.79 1.14
CA PHE A 228 4.91 1.49 1.27
C PHE A 228 6.04 0.86 0.44
N ASP A 229 5.67 0.22 -0.67
CA ASP A 229 6.59 -0.56 -1.48
C ASP A 229 6.14 -0.55 -2.95
N HIS A 230 7.04 -0.96 -3.83
CA HIS A 230 6.76 -1.19 -5.24
C HIS A 230 5.75 -2.34 -5.41
N ILE A 231 4.66 -2.07 -6.15
CA ILE A 231 3.69 -3.10 -6.52
C ILE A 231 4.03 -3.58 -7.94
N PRO A 232 4.48 -4.84 -8.10
CA PRO A 232 4.92 -5.35 -9.39
C PRO A 232 3.76 -5.48 -10.40
N PRO A 233 4.05 -5.44 -11.71
CA PRO A 233 3.02 -5.52 -12.75
C PRO A 233 2.18 -6.82 -12.70
N ASP A 234 2.71 -7.92 -12.16
CA ASP A 234 1.98 -9.20 -12.03
C ASP A 234 0.85 -9.20 -10.98
N SER A 235 0.73 -8.10 -10.22
CA SER A 235 -0.39 -7.83 -9.34
C SER A 235 -1.57 -7.17 -10.08
N ILE A 236 -1.37 -6.68 -11.31
CA ILE A 236 -2.41 -6.05 -12.14
C ILE A 236 -3.26 -7.13 -12.81
N GLU A 237 -4.56 -7.14 -12.52
CA GLU A 237 -5.52 -8.09 -13.11
C GLU A 237 -6.19 -7.52 -14.35
N ALA A 238 -6.57 -6.24 -14.32
CA ALA A 238 -7.25 -5.58 -15.42
C ALA A 238 -7.08 -4.05 -15.38
N CYS A 239 -7.38 -3.40 -16.51
CA CYS A 239 -7.45 -1.95 -16.63
C CYS A 239 -8.76 -1.54 -17.33
N TYR A 240 -9.57 -0.71 -16.68
CA TYR A 240 -10.76 -0.12 -17.27
C TYR A 240 -10.42 1.19 -17.99
N LEU A 241 -10.92 1.33 -19.22
CA LEU A 241 -10.65 2.44 -20.13
C LEU A 241 -11.97 2.95 -20.73
N GLN A 242 -12.13 4.28 -20.82
CA GLN A 242 -13.36 4.91 -21.36
C GLN A 242 -13.32 5.17 -22.88
N SER A 243 -12.22 4.81 -23.55
CA SER A 243 -11.99 5.17 -24.94
C SER A 243 -11.59 3.94 -25.73
N GLU A 244 -12.38 3.60 -26.74
CA GLU A 244 -12.09 2.53 -27.70
C GLU A 244 -10.71 2.71 -28.36
N LYS A 245 -10.29 3.96 -28.61
CA LYS A 245 -8.94 4.29 -29.10
C LYS A 245 -7.86 3.78 -28.15
N TYR A 246 -7.99 4.07 -26.85
CA TYR A 246 -7.02 3.65 -25.85
C TYR A 246 -7.10 2.15 -25.58
N LEU A 247 -8.30 1.56 -25.57
CA LEU A 247 -8.49 0.12 -25.45
C LEU A 247 -7.67 -0.63 -26.50
N LYS A 248 -7.87 -0.32 -27.79
CA LYS A 248 -7.14 -0.95 -28.90
C LYS A 248 -5.63 -0.75 -28.79
N TYR A 249 -5.20 0.48 -28.49
CA TYR A 249 -3.77 0.79 -28.33
C TYR A 249 -3.09 -0.09 -27.27
N PHE A 250 -3.73 -0.24 -26.11
CA PHE A 250 -3.16 -1.01 -25.01
C PHE A 250 -3.29 -2.52 -25.23
N GLU A 251 -4.39 -3.02 -25.78
CA GLU A 251 -4.55 -4.44 -26.15
C GLU A 251 -3.49 -4.91 -27.15
N GLU A 252 -3.21 -4.10 -28.18
CA GLU A 252 -2.21 -4.41 -29.20
C GLU A 252 -0.79 -4.44 -28.61
N LYS A 253 -0.47 -3.51 -27.70
CA LYS A 253 0.87 -3.33 -27.16
C LYS A 253 1.17 -4.22 -25.94
N PHE A 254 0.15 -4.60 -25.18
CA PHE A 254 0.27 -5.23 -23.87
C PHE A 254 -0.61 -6.47 -23.71
N SER A 255 -0.39 -7.47 -24.57
CA SER A 255 -1.20 -8.71 -24.62
C SER A 255 -1.24 -9.54 -23.33
N LYS A 256 -0.38 -9.25 -22.33
CA LYS A 256 -0.35 -9.95 -21.04
C LYS A 256 -1.39 -9.42 -20.04
N PHE A 257 -1.98 -8.26 -20.30
CA PHE A 257 -2.97 -7.63 -19.41
C PHE A 257 -4.36 -7.65 -20.02
N THR A 258 -5.36 -7.65 -19.14
CA THR A 258 -6.76 -7.52 -19.53
C THR A 258 -7.14 -6.04 -19.59
N PHE A 259 -7.76 -5.62 -20.69
CA PHE A 259 -8.34 -4.29 -20.83
C PHE A 259 -9.85 -4.40 -20.98
N ILE A 260 -10.59 -3.48 -20.36
CA ILE A 260 -12.05 -3.50 -20.33
C ILE A 260 -12.56 -2.12 -20.74
N GLU A 261 -13.46 -2.09 -21.70
CA GLU A 261 -14.17 -0.87 -22.06
C GLU A 261 -15.22 -0.53 -21.00
N ASP A 262 -15.14 0.67 -20.45
CA ASP A 262 -16.04 1.16 -19.41
C ASP A 262 -17.20 1.94 -20.04
N SER A 263 -18.24 1.22 -20.48
CA SER A 263 -19.35 1.78 -21.28
C SER A 263 -20.75 1.71 -20.63
N ASN A 264 -20.91 1.19 -19.40
CA ASN A 264 -22.21 0.85 -18.80
C ASN A 264 -22.50 1.42 -17.39
N ASP A 265 -23.74 1.22 -16.92
CA ASP A 265 -24.37 1.77 -15.70
C ASP A 265 -23.66 1.44 -14.36
N ASN A 266 -22.74 0.47 -14.30
CA ASN A 266 -21.88 0.17 -13.15
C ASN A 266 -20.40 0.37 -13.50
N SER A 267 -20.11 1.56 -14.01
CA SER A 267 -18.81 1.96 -14.54
C SER A 267 -17.78 2.14 -13.41
N ALA A 268 -16.54 1.72 -13.63
CA ALA A 268 -15.42 1.99 -12.71
C ALA A 268 -15.13 3.50 -12.57
N PHE A 269 -15.66 4.31 -13.49
CA PHE A 269 -15.59 5.76 -13.50
C PHE A 269 -16.85 6.42 -12.96
N GLY A 270 -17.91 5.62 -12.74
CA GLY A 270 -19.16 6.02 -12.13
C GLY A 270 -19.04 6.19 -10.62
N LYS A 271 -20.21 6.21 -9.98
CA LYS A 271 -20.27 6.10 -8.53
C LYS A 271 -20.30 4.64 -8.15
N ARG A 272 -19.88 4.35 -6.91
CA ARG A 272 -20.00 3.01 -6.34
C ARG A 272 -21.47 2.55 -6.41
N GLU A 273 -22.39 3.52 -6.29
CA GLU A 273 -23.83 3.51 -6.58
C GLU A 273 -24.32 4.89 -7.02
#